data_AF-A0A7Y2C7C4-F1
#
_entry.id   AF-A0A7Y2C7C4-F1
#
_cell.length_a   1.000
_cell.length_b   1.000
_cell.length_c   1.000
_cell.angle_alpha   90.00
_cell.angle_beta   90.00
_cell.angle_gamma   90.00
#
_symmetry.space_group_name_H-M   'P 1'
#
loop_
_entity.id
_entity.type
_entity.pdbx_description
1 polymer ?
#
loop_
_entity_poly.entity_id
_entity_poly.type
_entity_poly.pdbx_seq_one_letter_code
_entity_poly.pdbx_strand_id
1 'polypeptide(L)' 'YLDRINFGADASDAGNHRSFGLMVNYVYKLSDIEKNHEAYFAAGNVAASGNLRKLARV' A
#
# COMPACT_ATOMS: atom_id res chain seq x y z
N TYR A 1 2.41 6.11 -3.71
CA TYR A 1 2.69 5.60 -2.36
C TYR A 1 1.53 4.70 -1.90
N LEU A 2 1.80 3.76 -1.00
CA LEU A 2 0.78 2.91 -0.39
C LEU A 2 -0.05 3.73 0.61
N ASP A 3 -1.35 3.94 0.36
CA ASP A 3 -2.17 4.85 1.15
C ASP A 3 -2.96 4.13 2.25
N ARG A 4 -3.63 3.04 1.90
CA ARG A 4 -4.66 2.43 2.75
C ARG A 4 -4.73 0.92 2.59
N ILE A 5 -5.01 0.23 3.70
CA ILE A 5 -5.47 -1.16 3.73
C ILE A 5 -6.98 -1.14 3.94
N ASN A 6 -7.71 -1.87 3.11
CA ASN A 6 -9.16 -2.00 3.17
C ASN A 6 -9.51 -3.42 3.60
N PHE A 7 -10.12 -3.55 4.78
CA PHE A 7 -10.62 -4.83 5.27
C PHE A 7 -11.99 -5.15 4.69
N GLY A 8 -12.21 -6.40 4.28
CA GLY A 8 -13.47 -6.85 3.66
C GLY A 8 -13.76 -6.19 2.30
N ALA A 9 -12.74 -5.71 1.61
CA ALA A 9 -12.89 -5.02 0.33
C ALA A 9 -13.15 -5.97 -0.85
N ASP A 10 -12.67 -7.20 -0.76
CA ASP A 10 -13.01 -8.28 -1.69
C ASP A 10 -13.58 -9.47 -0.92
N ALA A 11 -14.90 -9.51 -0.77
CA ALA A 11 -15.61 -10.57 -0.05
C ALA A 11 -15.85 -11.84 -0.89
N SER A 12 -15.31 -11.92 -2.12
CA SER A 12 -15.42 -13.14 -2.93
C SER A 12 -14.61 -14.29 -2.34
N ASP A 13 -14.96 -15.53 -2.70
CA ASP A 13 -14.19 -16.71 -2.30
C ASP A 13 -12.71 -16.60 -2.73
N ALA A 14 -12.46 -16.03 -3.91
CA ALA A 14 -11.11 -15.77 -4.42
C ALA A 14 -10.38 -14.71 -3.59
N GLY A 15 -11.04 -13.60 -3.24
CA GLY A 15 -10.49 -12.55 -2.38
C GLY A 15 -10.13 -13.07 -1.00
N ASN A 16 -11.02 -13.88 -0.41
CA ASN A 16 -10.78 -14.55 0.85
C ASN A 16 -9.59 -15.52 0.78
N HIS A 17 -9.49 -16.32 -0.30
CA HIS A 17 -8.37 -17.25 -0.47
C HIS A 17 -7.01 -16.56 -0.68
N ARG A 18 -6.98 -15.41 -1.37
CA ARG A 18 -5.74 -14.70 -1.69
C ARG A 18 -5.21 -13.85 -0.54
N SER A 19 -6.10 -13.18 0.19
CA SER A 19 -5.70 -12.16 1.16
C SER A 19 -6.70 -11.96 2.31
N PHE A 20 -7.58 -12.93 2.60
CA PHE A 20 -8.65 -12.78 3.60
C PHE A 20 -9.55 -11.56 3.32
N GLY A 21 -9.76 -11.24 2.04
CA GLY A 21 -10.55 -10.11 1.58
C GLY A 21 -9.90 -8.74 1.78
N LEU A 22 -8.62 -8.70 2.14
CA LEU A 22 -7.84 -7.47 2.20
C LEU A 22 -7.52 -6.95 0.79
N MET A 23 -7.72 -5.65 0.59
CA MET A 23 -7.19 -4.93 -0.56
C MET A 23 -6.40 -3.70 -0.11
N VAL A 24 -5.67 -3.10 -1.04
CA VAL A 24 -4.92 -1.87 -0.78
C VAL A 24 -5.16 -0.83 -1.85
N ASN A 25 -5.05 0.45 -1.48
CA ASN A 25 -5.01 1.54 -2.44
C ASN A 25 -3.60 2.10 -2.56
N TYR A 26 -3.10 2.14 -3.79
CA TYR A 26 -1.90 2.88 -4.16
C TYR A 26 -2.30 4.21 -4.79
N VAL A 27 -1.72 5.30 -4.28
CA VAL A 27 -1.94 6.64 -4.84
C VAL A 27 -0.77 7.00 -5.75
N TYR A 28 -1.10 7.35 -7.00
CA TYR A 28 -0.17 7.91 -7.98
C TYR A 28 -0.35 9.42 -8.04
N LYS A 29 0.50 10.14 -7.31
CA LYS A 29 0.63 11.61 -7.47
C LYS A 29 1.74 11.88 -8.47
N LEU A 30 1.42 12.52 -9.59
CA LEU A 30 2.38 12.75 -10.68
C LEU A 30 3.67 13.42 -10.20
N SER A 31 3.55 14.41 -9.30
CA SER A 31 4.69 15.11 -8.67
C SER A 31 5.64 14.20 -7.88
N ASP A 32 5.18 13.02 -7.47
CA ASP A 32 5.89 12.15 -6.54
C ASP A 32 6.30 10.81 -7.18
N ILE A 33 5.96 10.56 -8.46
CA ILE A 33 6.18 9.25 -9.10
C ILE A 33 7.67 8.92 -9.14
N GLU A 34 8.47 9.79 -9.76
CA GLU A 34 9.92 9.57 -9.93
C GLU A 34 10.62 9.47 -8.58
N LYS A 35 10.35 10.42 -7.67
CA LYS A 35 10.90 10.40 -6.31
C LYS A 35 10.61 9.09 -5.56
N ASN A 36 9.37 8.60 -5.60
CA ASN A 36 9.01 7.36 -4.91
C ASN A 36 9.65 6.14 -5.59
N HIS A 37 9.75 6.15 -6.91
CA HIS A 37 10.42 5.10 -7.68
C HIS A 37 11.91 5.04 -7.31
N GLU A 38 12.64 6.14 -7.46
CA GLU A 38 14.07 6.20 -7.14
C GLU A 38 14.36 5.83 -5.69
N ALA A 39 13.58 6.33 -4.73
CA ALA A 39 13.77 5.99 -3.32
C ALA A 39 13.61 4.48 -3.04
N TYR A 40 12.65 3.83 -3.71
CA TYR A 40 12.45 2.40 -3.59
C TYR A 40 13.58 1.61 -4.27
N PHE A 41 13.96 1.98 -5.49
CA PHE A 41 15.01 1.28 -6.25
C PHE A 41 16.40 1.45 -5.64
N ALA A 42 16.74 2.66 -5.16
CA ALA A 42 18.07 2.95 -4.63
C ALA A 42 18.29 2.46 -3.20
N ALA A 43 17.25 2.49 -2.36
CA ALA A 43 17.39 2.27 -0.92
C ALA A 43 16.33 1.34 -0.30
N GLY A 44 15.42 0.77 -1.10
CA GLY A 44 14.31 -0.04 -0.58
C GLY A 44 13.27 0.78 0.20
N ASN A 45 13.30 2.11 0.10
CA ASN A 45 12.41 2.97 0.87
C ASN A 45 10.97 2.90 0.32
N VAL A 46 10.11 2.17 1.01
CA VAL A 46 8.68 2.09 0.66
C VAL A 46 7.98 3.38 1.06
N ALA A 47 7.44 4.09 0.06
CA ALA A 47 6.57 5.24 0.27
C ALA A 47 5.18 4.76 0.73
N ALA A 48 4.82 5.07 1.98
CA ALA A 48 3.51 4.75 2.57
C ALA A 48 2.94 5.94 3.36
N SER A 49 1.61 5.99 3.51
CA SER A 49 0.90 7.00 4.31
C SER A 49 1.31 6.94 5.78
N GLY A 50 1.16 8.07 6.49
CA GLY A 50 1.49 8.13 7.93
C GLY A 50 0.68 7.13 8.76
N ASN A 51 -0.59 6.93 8.44
CA ASN A 51 -1.46 5.97 9.13
C ASN A 51 -0.95 4.53 8.97
N LEU A 52 -0.54 4.13 7.76
CA LEU A 52 0.02 2.79 7.55
C LEU A 52 1.39 2.61 8.20
N ARG A 53 2.25 3.64 8.17
CA ARG A 53 3.52 3.59 8.91
C ARG A 53 3.30 3.44 10.41
N LYS A 54 2.25 4.06 10.97
CA LYS A 54 1.87 3.91 12.38
C LYS A 54 1.36 2.50 12.67
N LEU A 55 0.50 1.96 11.79
CA LEU A 55 -0.02 0.59 11.91
C LEU A 55 1.11 -0.47 11.86
N ALA A 56 2.13 -0.27 11.03
CA ALA A 56 3.26 -1.19 10.88
C ALA A 56 4.29 -1.14 12.02
N ARG A 57 4.19 -0.16 12.93
CA ARG A 57 5.07 -0.06 14.12
C ARG A 57 4.53 -0.85 15.32
N VAL A 58 3.31 -1.37 15.20
CA VAL A 58 2.66 -2.20 16.23
C VAL A 58 3.26 -3.60 16.21
#